data_AF-A0A8J2LRH1-F1
#
_entry.id   AF-A0A8J2LRH1-F1
#
_cell.length_a   1.000
_cell.length_b   1.000
_cell.length_c   1.000
_cell.angle_alpha   90.00
_cell.angle_beta   90.00
_cell.angle_gamma   90.00
#
_symmetry.space_group_name_H-M   'P 1'
#
loop_
_entity.id
_entity.type
_entity.pdbx_description
1 polymer ?
#
loop_
_entity_poly.entity_id
_entity_poly.type
_entity_poly.pdbx_seq_one_letter_code
_entity_poly.pdbx_strand_id
1 'polypeptide(L)'
;MSSLKLQKRLAAAVLRCGKKKVWLDPNESAEISAANSRQYIRKLAKDGLIIRKPVAVHSRARVRANTDARRKGRHCGPGKRKGTANARMPEKLLWIKRMRVLRRLLKKY
;
A
#
# COMPACT_ATOMS: atom_id res chain seq x y z
N MET A 1 7.31 37.22 0.68
CA MET A 1 7.27 35.87 0.07
C MET A 1 5.84 35.53 -0.33
N SER A 2 5.62 35.08 -1.56
CA SER A 2 4.31 34.65 -2.04
C SER A 2 3.89 33.30 -1.42
N SER A 3 2.60 33.13 -1.17
CA SER A 3 2.04 31.93 -0.54
C SER A 3 1.63 30.89 -1.59
N LEU A 4 2.39 29.78 -1.71
CA LEU A 4 2.08 28.68 -2.65
C LEU A 4 1.03 27.67 -2.13
N LYS A 5 0.26 28.04 -1.10
CA LYS A 5 -0.73 27.13 -0.45
C LYS A 5 -1.85 26.73 -1.42
N LEU A 6 -2.30 27.66 -2.26
CA LEU A 6 -3.35 27.42 -3.25
C LEU A 6 -2.87 26.43 -4.32
N GLN A 7 -1.71 26.72 -4.91
CA GLN A 7 -1.07 25.93 -5.97
C GLN A 7 -0.83 24.50 -5.49
N LYS A 8 -0.29 24.34 -4.27
CA LYS A 8 -0.07 23.02 -3.68
C LYS A 8 -1.37 22.24 -3.45
N ARG A 9 -2.46 22.91 -3.12
CA ARG A 9 -3.81 22.31 -3.00
C ARG A 9 -4.39 21.93 -4.37
N LEU A 10 -4.29 22.82 -5.35
CA LEU A 10 -4.80 22.57 -6.71
C LEU A 10 -4.03 21.46 -7.41
N ALA A 11 -2.69 21.47 -7.32
CA ALA A 11 -1.83 20.43 -7.85
C ALA A 11 -2.13 19.05 -7.26
N ALA A 12 -2.36 18.98 -5.94
CA ALA A 12 -2.77 17.74 -5.28
C ALA A 12 -4.08 17.17 -5.84
N ALA A 13 -5.08 18.04 -6.05
CA ALA A 13 -6.37 17.65 -6.62
C ALA A 13 -6.25 17.21 -8.09
N VAL A 14 -5.47 17.94 -8.88
CA VAL A 14 -5.23 17.65 -10.32
C VAL A 14 -4.46 16.33 -10.50
N LEU A 15 -3.40 16.11 -9.72
CA LEU A 15 -2.54 14.91 -9.79
C LEU A 15 -3.08 13.71 -9.00
N ARG A 16 -4.29 13.85 -8.42
CA ARG A 16 -4.97 12.85 -7.58
C ARG A 16 -4.05 12.26 -6.51
N CYS A 17 -3.33 13.13 -5.79
CA CYS A 17 -2.40 12.74 -4.75
C CYS A 17 -2.51 13.70 -3.54
N GLY A 18 -1.86 13.34 -2.42
CA GLY A 18 -1.81 14.23 -1.24
C GLY A 18 -0.80 15.36 -1.41
N LYS A 19 -0.99 16.48 -0.69
CA LYS A 19 -0.07 17.65 -0.69
C LYS A 19 1.40 17.29 -0.42
N LYS A 20 1.66 16.21 0.34
CA LYS A 20 3.02 15.70 0.63
C LYS A 20 3.72 15.12 -0.60
N LYS A 21 2.96 14.68 -1.61
CA LYS A 21 3.45 14.11 -2.87
C LYS A 21 3.60 15.13 -3.98
N VAL A 22 3.12 16.35 -3.80
CA VAL A 22 3.39 17.44 -4.73
C VAL A 22 4.77 18.03 -4.43
N TRP A 23 5.63 18.05 -5.43
CA TRP A 23 6.86 18.83 -5.49
C TRP A 23 6.61 20.04 -6.39
N LEU A 24 7.16 21.19 -5.99
CA LEU A 24 7.09 22.47 -6.70
C LEU A 24 8.54 22.89 -6.89
N ASP A 25 8.90 23.31 -8.10
CA ASP A 25 10.25 23.79 -8.38
C ASP A 25 10.56 25.04 -7.54
N PRO A 26 11.64 25.05 -6.73
CA PRO A 26 12.03 26.22 -5.95
C PRO A 26 12.56 27.38 -6.82
N ASN A 27 13.10 27.10 -8.00
CA ASN A 27 13.66 28.11 -8.89
C ASN A 27 12.55 28.89 -9.61
N GLU A 28 11.49 28.21 -10.02
CA GLU A 28 10.35 28.79 -10.75
C GLU A 28 9.17 29.19 -9.83
N SER A 29 9.49 29.62 -8.61
CA SER A 29 8.46 29.99 -7.61
C SER A 29 7.56 31.15 -8.05
N ALA A 30 8.08 32.08 -8.87
CA ALA A 30 7.32 33.20 -9.42
C ALA A 30 6.28 32.74 -10.45
N GLU A 31 6.66 31.88 -11.40
CA GLU A 31 5.77 31.32 -12.42
C GLU A 31 4.68 30.45 -11.78
N ILE A 32 5.06 29.61 -10.82
CA ILE A 32 4.11 28.78 -10.08
C ILE A 32 3.14 29.67 -9.30
N SER A 33 3.61 30.76 -8.67
CA SER A 33 2.75 31.69 -7.93
C SER A 33 1.71 32.37 -8.82
N ALA A 34 2.02 32.64 -10.10
CA ALA A 34 1.07 33.20 -11.06
C ALA A 34 -0.09 32.24 -11.39
N ALA A 35 0.04 30.94 -11.05
CA ALA A 35 -0.96 29.94 -11.35
C ALA A 35 -2.17 29.92 -10.40
N ASN A 36 -3.26 30.54 -10.83
CA ASN A 36 -4.53 30.62 -10.09
C ASN A 36 -5.60 29.60 -10.54
N SER A 37 -5.44 28.95 -11.70
CA SER A 37 -6.44 28.04 -12.29
C SER A 37 -5.96 26.58 -12.35
N ARG A 38 -6.90 25.62 -12.31
CA ARG A 38 -6.58 24.18 -12.47
C ARG A 38 -6.02 23.84 -13.85
N GLN A 39 -6.44 24.57 -14.89
CA GLN A 39 -5.94 24.37 -16.25
C GLN A 39 -4.46 24.71 -16.33
N TYR A 40 -4.05 25.84 -15.75
CA TYR A 40 -2.66 26.26 -15.77
C TYR A 40 -1.77 25.36 -14.88
N ILE A 41 -2.27 24.88 -13.74
CA ILE A 41 -1.59 23.86 -12.94
C ILE A 41 -1.37 22.54 -13.72
N ARG A 42 -2.29 22.14 -14.63
CA ARG A 42 -2.06 20.99 -15.53
C ARG A 42 -0.94 21.25 -16.52
N LYS A 43 -0.84 22.49 -17.04
CA LYS A 43 0.24 22.90 -17.93
C LYS A 43 1.59 22.80 -17.21
N LEU A 44 1.73 23.41 -16.03
CA LEU A 44 2.95 23.35 -15.22
C LEU A 44 3.33 21.90 -14.81
N ALA A 45 2.35 21.02 -14.61
CA ALA A 45 2.62 19.61 -14.34
C ALA A 45 3.09 18.83 -15.58
N LYS A 46 2.66 19.23 -16.78
CA LYS A 46 3.13 18.68 -18.06
C LYS A 46 4.54 19.18 -18.39
N ASP A 47 4.83 20.44 -18.06
CA ASP A 47 6.13 21.09 -18.29
C ASP A 47 7.18 20.67 -17.25
N GLY A 48 6.80 19.93 -16.21
CA GLY A 48 7.72 19.35 -15.22
C GLY A 48 8.01 20.24 -14.01
N LEU A 49 7.47 21.46 -13.95
CA LEU A 49 7.62 22.39 -12.83
C LEU A 49 6.85 21.94 -11.57
N ILE A 50 5.82 21.11 -11.76
CA ILE A 50 5.06 20.47 -10.68
C ILE A 50 5.11 18.96 -10.86
N ILE A 51 5.73 18.26 -9.90
CA ILE A 51 5.96 16.81 -10.01
C ILE A 51 5.22 16.06 -8.91
N ARG A 52 4.62 14.93 -9.26
CA ARG A 52 4.17 13.94 -8.29
C ARG A 52 5.35 13.09 -7.84
N LYS A 53 5.86 13.34 -6.63
CA LYS A 53 6.90 12.51 -6.00
C LYS A 53 6.45 11.05 -5.89
N PRO A 54 7.36 10.09 -6.11
CA PRO A 54 7.06 8.68 -5.87
C PRO A 54 6.68 8.41 -4.42
N VAL A 55 5.98 7.30 -4.21
CA VAL A 55 5.68 6.82 -2.86
C VAL A 55 6.97 6.30 -2.21
N ALA A 56 7.14 6.54 -0.91
CA ALA A 56 8.28 5.96 -0.20
C ALA A 56 8.08 4.44 -0.16
N VAL A 57 9.08 3.69 -0.60
CA VAL A 57 8.92 2.24 -0.79
C VAL A 57 8.91 1.54 0.56
N HIS A 58 7.86 0.77 0.84
CA HIS A 58 7.82 -0.18 1.93
C HIS A 58 8.13 -1.58 1.41
N SER A 59 9.37 -2.03 1.57
CA SER A 59 9.81 -3.33 1.07
C SER A 59 9.10 -4.50 1.76
N ARG A 60 8.68 -5.48 0.97
CA ARG A 60 8.07 -6.75 1.44
C ARG A 60 9.03 -7.93 1.45
N ALA A 61 10.30 -7.73 1.06
CA ALA A 61 11.27 -8.82 0.90
C ALA A 61 11.45 -9.65 2.19
N ARG A 62 11.67 -8.98 3.34
CA ARG A 62 11.82 -9.66 4.64
C ARG A 62 10.58 -10.47 5.04
N VAL A 63 9.39 -9.93 4.81
CA VAL A 63 8.14 -10.62 5.13
C VAL A 63 7.95 -11.85 4.24
N ARG A 64 8.23 -11.73 2.94
CA ARG A 64 8.15 -12.85 1.99
C ARG A 64 9.12 -13.98 2.37
N ALA A 65 10.39 -13.64 2.62
CA ALA A 65 11.39 -14.60 3.05
C ALA A 65 10.98 -15.34 4.34
N ASN A 66 10.42 -14.64 5.33
CA ASN A 66 9.92 -15.25 6.55
C ASN A 66 8.67 -16.12 6.30
N THR A 67 7.76 -15.71 5.42
CA THR A 67 6.60 -16.53 5.02
C THR A 67 7.05 -17.83 4.36
N ASP A 68 8.04 -17.79 3.47
CA ASP A 68 8.56 -18.98 2.81
C ASP A 68 9.29 -19.90 3.79
N ALA A 69 10.08 -19.34 4.72
CA ALA A 69 10.70 -20.11 5.80
C ALA A 69 9.64 -20.77 6.71
N ARG A 70 8.58 -20.05 7.07
CA ARG A 70 7.44 -20.59 7.84
C ARG A 70 6.70 -21.70 7.10
N ARG A 71 6.52 -21.56 5.77
CA ARG A 71 5.92 -22.62 4.92
C ARG A 71 6.76 -23.90 4.93
N LYS A 72 8.09 -23.77 5.01
CA LYS A 72 9.04 -24.88 5.20
C LYS A 72 9.08 -25.43 6.65
N GLY A 73 8.22 -24.94 7.55
CA GLY A 73 8.13 -25.39 8.95
C GLY A 73 9.07 -24.67 9.93
N ARG A 74 9.87 -23.69 9.47
CA ARG A 74 10.74 -22.90 10.37
C ARG A 74 9.91 -21.90 11.18
N HIS A 75 10.42 -21.47 12.34
CA HIS A 75 9.78 -20.47 13.21
C HIS A 75 8.36 -20.82 13.73
N CYS A 76 7.99 -22.11 13.78
CA CYS A 76 6.68 -22.61 14.22
C CYS A 76 6.68 -23.36 15.57
N GLY A 77 7.82 -23.37 16.27
CA GLY A 77 7.99 -24.05 17.57
C GLY A 77 7.18 -23.42 18.71
N PRO A 78 7.05 -24.11 19.87
CA PRO A 78 6.20 -23.69 20.99
C PRO A 78 6.44 -22.25 21.45
N GLY A 79 7.71 -21.83 21.62
CA GLY A 79 8.06 -20.47 22.05
C GLY A 79 7.72 -19.34 21.06
N LYS A 80 7.27 -19.66 19.83
CA LYS A 80 6.76 -18.68 18.86
C LYS A 80 5.24 -18.68 18.76
N ARG A 81 4.57 -19.60 19.45
CA ARG A 81 3.10 -19.71 19.46
C ARG A 81 2.54 -18.69 20.45
N LYS A 82 1.60 -17.89 19.97
CA LYS A 82 0.77 -17.01 20.79
C LYS A 82 -0.69 -17.41 20.58
N GLY A 83 -1.49 -17.35 21.64
CA GLY A 83 -2.87 -17.84 21.67
C GLY A 83 -2.98 -19.36 21.84
N THR A 84 -4.19 -19.83 22.19
CA THR A 84 -4.50 -21.26 22.36
C THR A 84 -4.49 -22.01 21.03
N ALA A 85 -4.39 -23.35 21.07
CA ALA A 85 -4.43 -24.18 19.87
C ALA A 85 -5.72 -23.96 19.06
N ASN A 86 -6.87 -23.96 19.75
CA ASN A 86 -8.18 -23.74 19.14
C ASN A 86 -8.33 -22.33 18.52
N ALA A 87 -7.71 -21.29 19.10
CA ALA A 87 -7.71 -19.96 18.50
C ALA A 87 -6.87 -19.87 17.22
N ARG A 88 -5.75 -20.61 17.16
CA ARG A 88 -4.84 -20.64 16.00
C ARG A 88 -5.40 -21.49 14.87
N MET A 89 -6.02 -22.62 15.19
CA MET A 89 -6.68 -23.53 14.26
C MET A 89 -7.91 -24.16 14.95
N PRO A 90 -9.11 -23.64 14.70
CA PRO A 90 -10.33 -24.13 15.36
C PRO A 90 -10.63 -25.59 15.05
N GLU A 91 -10.92 -26.37 16.09
CA GLU A 91 -11.20 -27.80 16.00
C GLU A 91 -12.43 -28.08 15.13
N LYS A 92 -13.47 -27.24 15.24
CA LYS A 92 -14.68 -27.30 14.41
C LYS A 92 -14.36 -27.19 12.91
N LEU A 93 -13.44 -26.30 12.53
CA LEU A 93 -13.04 -26.16 11.12
C LEU A 93 -12.28 -27.38 10.62
N LEU A 94 -11.42 -27.97 11.45
CA LEU A 94 -10.72 -29.22 11.13
C LEU A 94 -11.70 -30.38 10.95
N TRP A 95 -12.68 -30.52 11.83
CA TRP A 95 -13.75 -31.52 11.73
C TRP A 95 -14.54 -31.38 10.42
N ILE A 96 -15.00 -30.17 10.10
CA ILE A 96 -15.74 -29.90 8.86
C ILE A 96 -14.91 -30.26 7.62
N LYS A 97 -13.62 -29.86 7.59
CA LYS A 97 -12.72 -30.20 6.48
C LYS A 97 -12.55 -31.71 6.34
N ARG A 98 -12.33 -32.42 7.46
CA ARG A 98 -12.19 -33.88 7.49
C ARG A 98 -13.44 -34.57 6.92
N MET A 99 -14.63 -34.23 7.43
CA MET A 99 -15.89 -34.82 6.96
C MET A 99 -16.13 -34.56 5.47
N ARG A 100 -15.90 -33.33 5.00
CA ARG A 100 -16.08 -32.97 3.58
C ARG A 100 -15.14 -33.73 2.65
N VAL A 101 -13.86 -33.88 3.02
CA VAL A 101 -12.87 -34.61 2.21
C VAL A 101 -13.26 -36.08 2.09
N LEU A 102 -13.60 -36.73 3.21
CA LEU A 102 -13.99 -38.14 3.22
C LEU A 102 -15.29 -38.40 2.44
N ARG A 103 -16.33 -37.59 2.67
CA ARG A 103 -17.59 -37.71 1.92
C ARG A 103 -17.41 -37.49 0.42
N ARG A 104 -16.55 -36.55 0.02
CA ARG A 104 -16.24 -36.32 -1.41
C ARG A 104 -15.52 -37.52 -2.03
N LEU A 105 -14.59 -38.12 -1.28
CA LEU A 105 -13.88 -39.32 -1.72
C LEU A 105 -14.87 -40.47 -1.93
N LEU A 106 -15.69 -40.77 -0.92
CA LEU A 106 -16.70 -41.84 -0.98
C LEU A 106 -17.79 -41.62 -2.05
N LYS A 107 -18.08 -40.37 -2.43
CA LYS A 107 -19.01 -40.08 -3.53
C LYS A 107 -18.38 -40.27 -4.92
N LYS A 108 -17.05 -40.15 -5.01
CA LYS A 108 -16.33 -40.26 -6.29
C LYS A 108 -16.10 -41.71 -6.69
N TYR A 109 -15.84 -42.57 -5.70
CA TYR A 109 -15.84 -44.02 -5.85
C TYR A 109 -17.28 -44.54 -5.90
#